data_AF-A0A022GEV4-F1
#
_entry.id   AF-A0A022GEV4-F1
#
_cell.length_a   1.000
_cell.length_b   1.000
_cell.length_c   1.000
_cell.angle_alpha   90.00
_cell.angle_beta   90.00
_cell.angle_gamma   90.00
#
_symmetry.space_group_name_H-M   'P 1'
#
loop_
_entity.id
_entity.type
_entity.pdbx_description
1 polymer ?
#
loop_
_entity_poly.entity_id
_entity_poly.type
_entity_poly.pdbx_seq_one_letter_code
_entity_poly.pdbx_strand_id
1 'polypeptide(L)'
;MSRSSLRIFVLNVPEFASLTEAARRLPACHVSDLGDYTVIAASEPIEFGRRALGLKPAVWYGLFTGGLDGRIESFGRDTVRIVPRGHESA
;
A
#
# COMPACT_ATOMS: atom_id res chain seq x y z
N MET A 1 4.21 2.54 23.94
CA MET A 1 4.14 1.49 22.90
C MET A 1 4.43 2.16 21.57
N SER A 2 5.63 1.96 21.01
CA SER A 2 5.97 2.52 19.70
C SER A 2 5.09 1.84 18.66
N ARG A 3 4.29 2.61 17.93
CA ARG A 3 3.30 2.08 17.00
C ARG A 3 4.02 1.77 15.69
N SER A 4 4.31 0.50 15.43
CA SER A 4 4.68 0.06 14.09
C SER A 4 3.63 0.56 13.12
N SER A 5 4.06 1.27 12.08
CA SER A 5 3.14 1.89 11.12
C SER A 5 3.54 1.58 9.69
N LEU A 6 2.51 1.43 8.87
CA LEU A 6 2.59 1.30 7.43
C LEU A 6 1.68 2.37 6.84
N ARG A 7 2.17 3.14 5.87
CA ARG A 7 1.40 4.08 5.06
C ARG A 7 1.82 4.02 3.61
N ILE A 8 0.88 3.80 2.71
CA ILE A 8 1.06 3.89 1.26
C ILE A 8 0.35 5.16 0.77
N PHE A 9 1.07 5.99 0.02
CA PHE A 9 0.54 7.20 -0.59
C PHE A 9 0.21 6.91 -2.05
N VAL A 10 -1.08 6.85 -2.38
CA VAL A 10 -1.57 6.47 -3.70
C VAL A 10 -2.07 7.71 -4.42
N LEU A 11 -1.57 8.00 -5.61
CA LEU A 11 -2.05 9.13 -6.42
C LEU A 11 -3.51 8.90 -6.84
N ASN A 12 -4.34 9.94 -6.77
CA ASN A 12 -5.76 9.90 -7.14
C ASN A 12 -5.98 9.91 -8.67
N VAL A 13 -5.45 8.89 -9.35
CA VAL A 13 -5.65 8.66 -10.79
C VAL A 13 -6.34 7.32 -11.05
N PRO A 14 -7.10 7.18 -12.16
CA PRO A 14 -7.89 5.97 -12.44
C PRO A 14 -7.08 4.67 -12.42
N GLU A 15 -5.80 4.73 -12.78
CA GLU A 15 -4.88 3.59 -12.85
C GLU A 15 -4.68 2.92 -11.48
N PHE A 16 -4.77 3.69 -10.39
CA PHE A 16 -4.57 3.17 -9.03
C PHE A 16 -5.86 3.00 -8.23
N ALA A 17 -7.03 3.34 -8.79
CA ALA A 17 -8.31 3.25 -8.09
C ALA A 17 -8.60 1.84 -7.56
N SER A 18 -8.22 0.79 -8.30
CA SER A 18 -8.45 -0.59 -7.83
C SER A 18 -7.66 -0.93 -6.56
N LEU A 19 -6.50 -0.31 -6.33
CA LEU A 19 -5.70 -0.51 -5.12
C LEU A 19 -6.39 0.07 -3.89
N THR A 20 -6.85 1.31 -3.95
CA THR A 20 -7.51 1.98 -2.82
C THR A 20 -8.84 1.30 -2.50
N GLU A 21 -9.60 0.89 -3.51
CA GLU A 21 -10.83 0.13 -3.33
C GLU A 21 -10.58 -1.25 -2.72
N ALA A 22 -9.52 -1.95 -3.12
CA ALA A 22 -9.13 -3.20 -2.47
C ALA A 22 -8.74 -2.98 -1.00
N ALA A 23 -7.98 -1.92 -0.71
CA ALA A 23 -7.59 -1.59 0.65
C ALA A 23 -8.80 -1.27 1.54
N ARG A 24 -9.81 -0.56 1.03
CA ARG A 24 -11.06 -0.28 1.78
C ARG A 24 -11.81 -1.54 2.21
N ARG A 25 -11.60 -2.68 1.52
CA ARG A 25 -12.22 -3.98 1.85
C ARG A 25 -11.40 -4.80 2.85
N LEU A 26 -10.17 -4.40 3.17
CA LEU A 26 -9.32 -5.11 4.12
C LEU A 26 -9.55 -4.56 5.54
N PRO A 27 -9.97 -5.39 6.52
CA PRO A 27 -10.19 -4.93 7.90
C PRO A 27 -8.94 -4.36 8.57
N ALA A 28 -7.75 -4.77 8.12
CA ALA A 28 -6.47 -4.29 8.64
C ALA A 28 -6.11 -2.87 8.13
N CYS A 29 -6.81 -2.36 7.13
CA CYS A 29 -6.51 -1.09 6.48
C CYS A 29 -7.45 0.02 6.94
N HIS A 30 -6.87 1.20 7.18
CA HIS A 30 -7.59 2.46 7.28
C HIS A 30 -7.25 3.31 6.06
N VAL A 31 -8.27 3.75 5.31
CA VAL A 31 -8.10 4.52 4.07
C VAL A 31 -8.66 5.92 4.26
N SER A 32 -7.84 6.93 4.00
CA SER A 32 -8.20 8.35 4.15
C SER A 32 -7.68 9.19 3.00
N ASP A 33 -8.35 10.29 2.70
CA ASP A 33 -7.95 11.20 1.63
C ASP A 33 -6.94 12.24 2.14
N LEU A 34 -5.98 12.62 1.29
CA LEU A 34 -4.94 13.61 1.55
C LEU A 34 -4.61 14.39 0.27
N GLY A 35 -5.39 15.42 -0.04
CA GLY A 35 -5.22 16.21 -1.27
C GLY A 35 -5.33 15.33 -2.52
N ASP A 36 -4.30 15.37 -3.37
CA ASP A 36 -4.22 14.55 -4.60
C ASP A 36 -3.85 13.09 -4.34
N TYR A 37 -3.79 12.67 -3.07
CA TYR A 37 -3.47 11.32 -2.66
C TYR A 37 -4.60 10.68 -1.84
N THR A 38 -4.66 9.36 -1.92
CA THR A 38 -5.32 8.50 -0.95
C THR A 38 -4.25 7.79 -0.12
N VAL A 39 -4.37 7.82 1.20
CA VAL A 39 -3.45 7.16 2.13
C VAL A 39 -4.06 5.85 2.62
N ILE A 40 -3.35 4.75 2.41
CA ILE A 40 -3.67 3.44 2.98
C ILE A 40 -2.76 3.22 4.18
N ALA A 41 -3.33 3.14 5.39
CA ALA A 41 -2.60 2.92 6.62
C ALA A 41 -2.91 1.55 7.24
N ALA A 42 -1.92 0.89 7.83
CA ALA A 42 -2.09 -0.33 8.60
C ALA A 42 -1.06 -0.41 9.75
N SER A 43 -1.35 -1.21 10.77
CA SER A 43 -0.40 -1.57 11.83
C SER A 43 0.13 -3.00 11.71
N GLU A 44 -0.38 -3.76 10.75
CA GLU A 44 0.00 -5.14 10.48
C GLU A 44 0.45 -5.29 9.01
N PRO A 45 1.15 -6.37 8.65
CA PRO A 45 1.49 -6.65 7.26
C PRO A 45 0.26 -6.71 6.34
N ILE A 46 0.39 -6.14 5.15
CA ILE A 46 -0.64 -6.20 4.11
C ILE A 46 -0.06 -6.77 2.82
N GLU A 47 -0.92 -7.45 2.06
CA GLU A 47 -0.56 -8.06 0.78
C GLU A 47 -1.59 -7.68 -0.28
N PHE A 48 -1.09 -7.37 -1.48
CA PHE A 48 -1.92 -7.15 -2.66
C PHE A 48 -1.52 -8.10 -3.78
N GLY A 49 -2.51 -8.55 -4.56
CA GLY A 49 -2.31 -9.37 -5.75
C GLY A 49 -2.60 -8.59 -7.03
N ARG A 50 -1.65 -8.54 -7.95
CA ARG A 50 -1.76 -7.81 -9.22
C ARG A 50 -3.00 -8.19 -10.02
N ARG A 51 -3.29 -9.49 -10.12
CA ARG A 51 -4.43 -10.02 -10.88
C ARG A 51 -5.76 -9.68 -10.22
N ALA A 52 -5.83 -9.76 -8.88
CA ALA A 52 -7.02 -9.36 -8.12
C ALA A 52 -7.32 -7.87 -8.27
N LEU A 53 -6.28 -7.04 -8.44
CA LEU A 53 -6.41 -5.61 -8.73
C LEU A 53 -6.64 -5.29 -10.21
N GLY A 54 -6.58 -6.27 -11.12
CA GLY A 54 -6.70 -6.05 -12.56
C GLY A 54 -5.56 -5.23 -13.18
N LEU A 55 -4.41 -5.12 -12.51
CA LEU A 55 -3.34 -4.21 -12.94
C LEU A 55 -2.45 -4.82 -14.03
N LYS A 56 -2.17 -4.00 -15.05
CA LYS A 56 -1.12 -4.28 -16.04
C LYS A 56 0.27 -4.20 -15.39
N PRO A 57 1.27 -4.93 -15.91
CA PRO A 57 2.63 -4.90 -15.35
C PRO A 57 3.22 -3.50 -15.17
N ALA A 58 2.99 -2.59 -16.12
CA ALA A 58 3.51 -1.22 -16.05
C ALA A 58 2.96 -0.42 -14.86
N VAL A 59 1.67 -0.58 -14.55
CA VAL A 59 1.03 0.09 -13.40
C VAL A 59 1.42 -0.61 -12.10
N TRP A 60 1.54 -1.95 -12.13
CA TRP A 60 1.93 -2.75 -10.97
C TRP A 60 3.27 -2.34 -10.39
N TYR A 61 4.30 -2.17 -11.22
CA TYR A 61 5.61 -1.75 -10.71
C TYR A 61 5.65 -0.27 -10.30
N GLY A 62 4.57 0.48 -10.56
CA GLY A 62 4.39 1.87 -10.15
C GLY A 62 3.60 2.06 -8.85
N LEU A 63 3.20 1.01 -8.13
CA LEU A 63 2.30 1.13 -6.97
C LEU A 63 2.76 2.08 -5.85
N PHE A 64 4.07 2.31 -5.72
CA PHE A 64 4.66 3.11 -4.64
C PHE A 64 5.25 4.44 -5.10
N THR A 65 4.97 4.87 -6.34
CA THR A 65 5.51 6.14 -6.87
C THR A 65 5.01 7.37 -6.10
N GLY A 66 3.84 7.28 -5.45
CA GLY A 66 3.33 8.32 -4.57
C GLY A 66 3.99 8.35 -3.17
N GLY A 67 4.74 7.30 -2.81
CA GLY A 67 5.46 7.20 -1.54
C GLY A 67 5.05 6.01 -0.67
N LEU A 68 5.97 5.57 0.18
CA LEU A 68 5.77 4.48 1.14
C LEU A 68 6.50 4.80 2.45
N ASP A 69 5.76 4.77 3.57
CA ASP A 69 6.30 4.70 4.92
C ASP A 69 6.04 3.31 5.48
N GLY A 70 7.04 2.43 5.38
CA GLY A 70 6.96 1.01 5.69
C GLY A 70 8.16 0.29 5.10
N ARG A 71 8.10 -1.03 4.99
CA ARG A 71 9.11 -1.84 4.28
C ARG A 71 8.42 -2.78 3.30
N ILE A 72 8.86 -2.75 2.05
CA ILE A 72 8.51 -3.79 1.07
C ILE A 72 9.26 -5.05 1.49
N GLU A 73 8.53 -6.09 1.89
CA GLU A 73 9.12 -7.38 2.25
C GLU A 73 9.33 -8.25 1.01
N SER A 74 8.39 -8.21 0.05
CA SER A 74 8.54 -8.84 -1.25
C SER A 74 7.74 -8.09 -2.31
N PHE A 75 8.27 -8.00 -3.53
CA PHE A 75 7.59 -7.39 -4.67
C PHE A 75 7.86 -8.19 -5.93
N GLY A 76 6.99 -9.18 -6.15
CA GLY A 76 7.08 -10.08 -7.29
C GLY A 76 6.28 -9.59 -8.50
N ARG A 77 6.16 -10.48 -9.48
CA ARG A 77 5.33 -10.25 -10.68
C ARG A 77 3.84 -10.19 -10.36
N ASP A 78 3.38 -10.97 -9.39
CA ASP A 78 1.94 -11.16 -9.12
C ASP A 78 1.51 -10.72 -7.72
N THR A 79 2.43 -10.62 -6.76
CA THR A 79 2.13 -10.28 -5.37
C THR A 79 3.14 -9.28 -4.80
N VAL A 80 2.67 -8.42 -3.90
CA VAL A 80 3.50 -7.52 -3.11
C VAL A 80 3.08 -7.59 -1.66
N ARG A 81 4.06 -7.75 -0.78
CA ARG A 81 3.86 -7.77 0.67
C ARG A 81 4.61 -6.61 1.31
N ILE A 82 3.89 -5.81 2.07
CA ILE A 82 4.42 -4.65 2.77
C ILE A 82 4.21 -4.85 4.27
N VAL A 83 5.26 -4.61 5.03
CA VAL A 83 5.23 -4.69 6.49
C VAL A 83 5.40 -3.32 7.13
N PRO A 84 4.84 -3.09 8.33
CA PRO A 84 5.13 -1.91 9.11
C PRO A 84 6.63 -1.71 9.33
N ARG A 85 7.07 -0.46 9.35
CA ARG A 85 8.43 -0.15 9.79
C ARG A 85 8.49 -0.37 11.31
N GLY A 86 9.38 -1.27 11.74
CA GLY A 86 9.74 -1.38 13.15
C GLY A 86 10.60 -0.18 13.55
N HIS A 87 10.39 0.34 14.76
CA HIS A 87 11.31 1.32 15.34
C HIS A 87 12.53 0.57 15.86
N GLU A 88 13.63 0.55 15.09
CA GLU A 88 14.94 0.28 15.68
C GLU A 88 15.40 1.58 16.34
N SER A 89 15.35 1.61 17.68
CA SER A 89 16.01 2.67 18.44
C SER A 89 17.50 2.55 18.17
N ALA A 90 18.06 3.54 17.47
CA ALA A 90 19.51 3.76 17.46
C ALA A 90 19.98 4.20 18.86
#